data_AF-A0A1F6EX32-F1
#
_entry.id   AF-A0A1F6EX32-F1
#
_cell.length_a   1.000
_cell.length_b   1.000
_cell.length_c   1.000
_cell.angle_alpha   90.00
_cell.angle_beta   90.00
_cell.angle_gamma   90.00
#
_symmetry.space_group_name_H-M   'P 1'
#
loop_
_entity.id
_entity.type
_entity.pdbx_description
1 polymer ?
#
loop_
_entity_poly.entity_id
_entity_poly.type
_entity_poly.pdbx_seq_one_letter_code
_entity_poly.pdbx_strand_id
1 'polypeptide(L)' 'MTKKVRMTTRTDEELGKLLVDTRAELRTHRFAAAGARAKDPSSSKKLRATIARVLTEQSARARKTA' A
#
# COMPACT_ATOMS: atom_id res chain seq x y z
N MET A 1 -3.31 -18.72 -5.19
CA MET A 1 -3.97 -17.50 -4.67
C MET A 1 -3.37 -17.13 -3.32
N THR A 2 -2.53 -16.10 -3.26
CA THR A 2 -1.95 -15.64 -2.00
C THR A 2 -3.06 -15.01 -1.14
N LYS A 3 -3.20 -15.44 0.12
CA LYS A 3 -4.22 -14.96 1.06
C LYS A 3 -4.28 -13.42 1.03
N LYS A 4 -5.49 -12.86 0.88
CA LYS A 4 -5.71 -11.41 0.96
C LYS A 4 -5.28 -10.96 2.35
N VAL A 5 -4.20 -10.18 2.43
CA VAL A 5 -3.74 -9.57 3.69
C VAL A 5 -4.87 -8.67 4.20
N ARG A 6 -5.41 -8.98 5.38
CA ARG A 6 -6.43 -8.16 6.05
C ARG A 6 -5.72 -7.01 6.75
N MET A 7 -6.17 -5.77 6.52
CA MET A 7 -5.60 -4.60 7.20
C MET A 7 -6.10 -4.47 8.64
N THR A 8 -7.22 -5.12 8.96
CA THR A 8 -7.85 -5.12 10.29
C THR A 8 -7.03 -5.84 11.36
N THR A 9 -6.13 -6.76 10.98
CA THR A 9 -5.31 -7.53 11.92
C THR A 9 -4.00 -6.82 12.30
N ARG A 10 -3.73 -5.65 11.73
CA ARG A 10 -2.50 -4.90 11.96
C ARG A 10 -2.71 -3.79 12.99
N THR A 11 -1.67 -3.47 13.74
CA THR A 11 -1.67 -2.32 14.65
C THR A 11 -1.60 -1.00 13.85
N ASP A 12 -1.91 0.13 14.50
CA ASP A 12 -1.83 1.44 13.85
C ASP A 12 -0.40 1.79 13.42
N GLU A 13 0.59 1.39 14.23
CA GLU A 13 2.02 1.55 13.91
C GLU A 13 2.43 0.72 12.68
N GLU A 14 1.98 -0.53 12.61
CA GLU A 14 2.24 -1.40 11.46
C GLU A 14 1.57 -0.89 10.18
N LEU A 15 0.37 -0.30 10.29
CA LEU A 15 -0.30 0.35 9.17
C LEU A 15 0.45 1.61 8.73
N GLY A 16 0.94 2.41 9.67
CA GLY A 16 1.77 3.59 9.40
C GLY A 16 3.06 3.21 8.67
N LYS A 17 3.78 2.21 9.17
CA LYS A 17 5.00 1.69 8.52
C LYS A 17 4.71 1.14 7.13
N LEU A 18 3.68 0.31 6.99
CA LEU A 18 3.28 -0.25 5.69
C LEU A 18 2.98 0.87 4.68
N LEU A 19 2.30 1.94 5.10
CA LEU A 19 1.96 3.05 4.23
C LEU A 19 3.21 3.76 3.69
N VAL A 20 4.19 4.03 4.56
CA VAL A 20 5.46 4.69 4.19
C VAL A 20 6.26 3.82 3.23
N ASP A 21 6.45 2.55 3.58
CA ASP A 21 7.23 1.60 2.79
C ASP A 21 6.61 1.40 1.40
N THR A 22 5.28 1.21 1.34
CA THR A 22 4.55 1.01 0.07
C THR A 22 4.61 2.27 -0.82
N ARG A 23 4.61 3.47 -0.24
CA ARG A 23 4.75 4.73 -0.99
C ARG A 23 6.15 4.91 -1.55
N ALA A 24 7.18 4.55 -0.78
CA ALA A 24 8.56 4.55 -1.24
C ALA A 24 8.77 3.55 -2.38
N GLU A 25 8.25 2.34 -2.23
CA GLU A 25 8.29 1.29 -3.26
C GLU A 25 7.59 1.74 -4.57
N LEU A 26 6.40 2.36 -4.47
CA LEU A 26 5.71 2.89 -5.63
C LEU A 26 6.52 3.99 -6.34
N ARG A 27 7.23 4.83 -5.58
CA ARG A 27 8.13 5.85 -6.15
C ARG A 27 9.26 5.18 -6.92
N THR A 28 9.94 4.21 -6.33
CA THR A 28 11.00 3.44 -6.99
C THR A 28 10.49 2.77 -8.27
N HIS A 29 9.31 2.15 -8.22
CA HIS A 29 8.67 1.54 -9.40
C HIS A 29 8.39 2.54 -10.52
N ARG A 30 7.96 3.76 -10.19
CA ARG A 30 7.73 4.82 -11.18
C ARG A 30 9.02 5.26 -11.86
N PHE A 31 10.10 5.43 -11.10
CA PHE A 31 11.41 5.79 -11.65
C PHE A 31 12.01 4.65 -12.49
N ALA A 32 11.94 3.42 -12.02
CA ALA A 32 12.44 2.25 -12.76
C ALA A 32 11.68 2.06 -14.08
N ALA A 33 10.36 2.26 -14.09
CA ALA A 33 9.54 2.16 -15.31
C ALA A 33 9.80 3.27 -16.33
N ALA A 34 10.37 4.41 -15.92
CA ALA A 34 10.73 5.49 -16.83
C ALA A 34 12.00 5.17 -17.65
N GLY A 35 12.92 4.39 -17.09
CA GLY A 35 14.18 4.02 -17.75
C GLY A 35 14.09 2.79 -18.66
N ALA A 36 13.14 1.89 -18.42
CA ALA A 36 12.92 0.71 -19.24
C ALA A 36 11.52 0.11 -18.97
N ARG A 37 11.05 -0.77 -19.87
CA ARG A 37 9.78 -1.49 -19.67
C ARG A 37 9.83 -2.27 -18.35
N ALA A 38 8.89 -1.97 -17.46
CA ALA A 38 8.77 -2.66 -16.17
C ALA A 38 8.54 -4.16 -16.36
N LYS A 39 9.28 -4.99 -15.61
CA LYS A 39 9.16 -6.45 -15.62
C LYS A 39 7.77 -6.95 -15.21
N ASP A 40 7.15 -6.32 -14.20
CA ASP A 40 5.75 -6.53 -13.83
C ASP A 40 4.97 -5.19 -13.97
N PRO A 41 4.24 -4.96 -15.08
CA PRO A 41 3.46 -3.73 -15.26
C PRO A 41 2.29 -3.61 -14.28
N SER A 42 1.87 -4.72 -13.65
CA SER A 42 0.76 -4.74 -12.70
C SER A 42 1.18 -4.31 -11.27
N SER A 43 2.48 -4.26 -10.98
CA SER A 43 3.05 -3.87 -9.68
C SER A 43 2.53 -2.51 -9.19
N SER A 44 2.60 -1.47 -10.03
CA SER A 44 2.10 -0.12 -9.72
C SER A 44 0.60 -0.10 -9.38
N LYS A 45 -0.21 -0.98 -9.99
CA LYS A 45 -1.64 -1.11 -9.65
C LYS A 45 -1.81 -1.79 -8.28
N LYS A 46 -1.06 -2.85 -8.01
CA LYS A 46 -1.09 -3.58 -6.74
C LYS A 46 -0.69 -2.67 -5.57
N LEU A 47 0.42 -1.92 -5.72
CA LEU A 47 0.92 -0.98 -4.70
C LEU A 47 -0.10 0.12 -4.38
N ARG A 48 -0.71 0.74 -5.41
CA ARG A 48 -1.78 1.73 -5.21
C ARG A 48 -2.99 1.14 -4.48
N ALA A 49 -3.40 -0.07 -4.81
CA ALA A 49 -4.50 -0.74 -4.13
C ALA A 49 -4.18 -1.04 -2.66
N THR A 50 -2.94 -1.41 -2.34
CA THR A 50 -2.49 -1.59 -0.95
C THR A 50 -2.56 -0.28 -0.17
N ILE A 51 -2.03 0.81 -0.73
CA ILE A 51 -2.10 2.15 -0.12
C ILE A 51 -3.54 2.54 0.19
N ALA A 52 -4.46 2.37 -0.77
CA ALA A 52 -5.87 2.69 -0.58
C ALA A 52 -6.49 1.89 0.57
N ARG A 53 -6.21 0.58 0.66
CA ARG A 53 -6.73 -0.26 1.75
C ARG A 53 -6.23 0.17 3.12
N VAL A 54 -4.95 0.54 3.23
CA VAL A 54 -4.38 1.04 4.49
C VAL A 54 -5.05 2.34 4.92
N LEU A 55 -5.21 3.30 4.00
CA LEU A 55 -5.85 4.59 4.29
C LEU A 55 -7.33 4.42 4.66
N THR A 56 -8.04 3.50 4.00
CA THR A 56 -9.43 3.17 4.35
C THR A 56 -9.54 2.64 5.78
N GLU A 57 -8.64 1.74 6.18
CA GLU A 57 -8.63 1.20 7.54
C GLU A 57 -8.30 2.28 8.58
N GLN A 58 -7.27 3.08 8.33
CA GLN A 58 -6.89 4.20 9.22
C GLN A 58 -8.05 5.20 9.37
N SER A 59 -8.75 5.53 8.28
CA SER A 59 -9.92 6.41 8.31
C SER A 59 -11.11 5.77 9.05
N ALA A 60 -11.34 4.46 8.88
CA ALA A 60 -12.36 3.74 9.63
C ALA A 60 -12.09 3.77 11.14
N ARG A 61 -10.82 3.60 11.56
CA ARG A 61 -10.41 3.71 12.97
C ARG A 61 -10.61 5.13 13.51
N ALA A 62 -10.13 6.13 12.77
CA ALA A 62 -10.29 7.54 13.16
C ALA A 62 -11.75 7.96 13.35
N ARG A 63 -12.66 7.46 12.49
CA ARG A 63 -14.11 7.70 12.62
C ARG A 63 -14.77 6.96 13.78
N LYS A 64 -14.17 5.87 14.27
CA LYS A 64 -14.69 5.13 15.43
C LYS A 64 -14.29 5.78 16.76
N THR A 65 -13.16 6.48 16.76
CA THR A 65 -12.63 7.19 17.93
C THR A 65 -13.16 8.62 18.08
N ALA A 66 -13.77 9.17 17.03
CA ALA A 66 -14.43 10.48 17.02
C ALA A 66 -15.89 10.35 17.46
#